data_AF-A0AAN5C503-F1
#
_entry.id   AF-A0AAN5C503-F1
#
_cell.length_a   1.000
_cell.length_b   1.000
_cell.length_c   1.000
_cell.angle_alpha   90.00
_cell.angle_beta   90.00
_cell.angle_gamma   90.00
#
_symmetry.space_group_name_H-M   'P 1'
#
loop_
_entity.id
_entity.type
_entity.pdbx_description
1 polymer ?
#
loop_
_entity_poly.entity_id
_entity_poly.type
_entity_poly.pdbx_seq_one_letter_code
_entity_poly.pdbx_strand_id
1 'polypeptide(L)'
;QYEVGGRPSGLPSILRSFELSCAAQMIVRSMVLSTIFIRWYYAYIRSIAVLNTKKGLLIRFLALLTPKLQLIEGVFAFLITCFQQDNDRPLLWLFPWVIIGWVFCLSLYILVFTLMALIEGNTESSSRLAQIRLSCLSIVLFCSPIWIQNHLQFIRWKTCFAEVPVREALSEYATVLAAIIFVASQLYEMRNYWGLLSCTDHDYFVEVNSEFEGVYRPVELEVRPAAIRNRFSSSSSRKSFDVFII
;
A
#
# COMPACT_ATOMS: atom_id res chain seq x y z
N GLN A 1 -4.13 -28.95 -22.17
CA GLN A 1 -5.41 -29.59 -22.55
C GLN A 1 -5.96 -30.24 -21.29
N TYR A 2 -7.21 -29.94 -20.92
CA TYR A 2 -7.89 -30.59 -19.80
C TYR A 2 -8.36 -31.97 -20.25
N GLU A 3 -7.81 -33.04 -19.69
CA GLU A 3 -8.35 -34.39 -19.88
C GLU A 3 -9.60 -34.56 -19.03
N VAL A 4 -10.70 -34.95 -19.66
CA VAL A 4 -11.98 -35.21 -18.98
C VAL A 4 -11.83 -36.49 -18.16
N GLY A 5 -11.88 -36.37 -16.83
CA GLY A 5 -11.85 -37.51 -15.90
C GLY A 5 -10.49 -37.83 -15.26
N GLY A 6 -9.42 -37.13 -15.62
CA GLY A 6 -8.15 -37.19 -14.91
C GLY A 6 -8.10 -36.20 -13.76
N ARG A 7 -7.59 -36.59 -12.58
CA ARG A 7 -7.17 -35.61 -11.54
C ARG A 7 -6.12 -34.71 -12.19
N PRO A 8 -6.36 -33.40 -12.33
CA PRO A 8 -5.34 -32.52 -12.87
C PRO A 8 -4.15 -32.51 -11.90
N SER A 9 -2.97 -32.92 -12.36
CA SER A 9 -1.72 -32.73 -11.61
C SER A 9 -1.42 -31.22 -11.55
N GLY A 10 -2.01 -30.54 -10.57
CA GLY A 10 -2.01 -29.08 -10.47
C GLY A 10 -1.90 -28.58 -9.03
N LEU A 11 -1.79 -27.27 -8.88
CA LEU A 11 -1.78 -26.59 -7.58
C LEU A 11 -3.16 -25.97 -7.30
N PRO A 12 -3.56 -25.83 -6.03
CA PRO A 12 -4.87 -25.28 -5.68
C PRO A 12 -4.94 -23.77 -5.97
N SER A 13 -5.93 -23.31 -6.74
CA SER A 13 -6.17 -21.87 -6.90
C SER A 13 -6.71 -21.27 -5.61
N ILE A 14 -6.19 -20.10 -5.23
CA ILE A 14 -6.61 -19.37 -4.02
C ILE A 14 -8.09 -19.00 -4.15
N LEU A 15 -8.47 -18.38 -5.27
CA LEU A 15 -9.83 -17.94 -5.53
C LEU A 15 -10.84 -19.09 -5.56
N ARG A 16 -10.47 -20.25 -6.12
CA ARG A 16 -11.37 -21.43 -6.16
C ARG A 16 -11.52 -22.13 -4.81
N SER A 17 -10.49 -22.05 -3.96
CA SER A 17 -10.51 -22.68 -2.63
C SER A 17 -11.35 -21.90 -1.60
N PHE A 18 -11.58 -20.60 -1.84
CA PHE A 18 -12.41 -19.77 -0.97
C PHE A 18 -13.90 -20.16 -0.94
N GLU A 19 -14.39 -20.97 -1.87
CA GLU A 19 -15.80 -21.38 -1.95
C GLU A 19 -16.25 -22.37 -0.85
N LEU A 20 -15.30 -22.94 -0.08
CA LEU A 20 -15.55 -24.15 0.72
C LEU A 20 -16.16 -23.92 2.12
N SER A 21 -16.24 -22.69 2.65
CA SER A 21 -16.86 -22.43 3.96
C SER A 21 -17.43 -21.01 4.10
N CYS A 22 -18.73 -20.92 4.41
CA CYS A 22 -19.45 -19.65 4.59
C CYS A 22 -18.90 -18.82 5.76
N ALA A 23 -18.55 -19.47 6.89
CA ALA A 23 -17.97 -18.77 8.04
C ALA A 23 -16.57 -18.20 7.73
N ALA A 24 -15.73 -18.98 7.04
CA ALA A 24 -14.41 -18.50 6.60
C ALA A 24 -14.52 -17.33 5.62
N GLN A 25 -15.49 -17.37 4.69
CA GLN A 25 -15.77 -16.26 3.77
C GLN A 25 -16.19 -14.99 4.51
N MET A 26 -17.07 -15.09 5.51
CA MET A 26 -17.48 -13.92 6.31
C MET A 26 -16.30 -13.30 7.07
N ILE A 27 -15.41 -14.13 7.63
CA ILE A 27 -14.19 -13.66 8.29
C ILE A 27 -13.29 -12.93 7.28
N VAL A 28 -13.06 -13.53 6.12
CA VAL A 28 -12.21 -12.95 5.06
C VAL A 28 -12.80 -11.63 4.55
N ARG A 29 -14.12 -11.57 4.31
CA ARG A 29 -14.82 -10.34 3.91
C ARG A 29 -14.66 -9.23 4.96
N SER A 30 -14.78 -9.56 6.25
CA SER A 30 -14.57 -8.62 7.35
C SER A 30 -13.11 -8.14 7.44
N MET A 31 -12.15 -9.05 7.25
CA MET A 31 -10.72 -8.70 7.18
C MET A 31 -10.41 -7.78 5.98
N VAL A 32 -11.00 -8.06 4.81
CA VAL A 32 -10.85 -7.20 3.63
C VAL A 32 -11.48 -5.84 3.87
N LEU A 33 -12.68 -5.77 4.45
CA LEU A 33 -13.34 -4.50 4.74
C LEU A 33 -12.54 -3.63 5.74
N SER A 34 -12.02 -4.25 6.81
CA SER A 34 -11.20 -3.53 7.80
C SER A 34 -9.88 -3.04 7.20
N THR A 35 -9.21 -3.85 6.37
CA THR A 35 -7.99 -3.43 5.68
C THR A 35 -8.23 -2.32 4.66
N ILE A 36 -9.38 -2.30 3.97
CA ILE A 36 -9.76 -1.19 3.07
C ILE A 36 -9.85 0.12 3.84
N PHE A 37 -10.51 0.13 5.00
CA PHE A 37 -10.66 1.34 5.80
C PHE A 37 -9.31 1.88 6.28
N ILE A 38 -8.45 1.01 6.82
CA ILE A 38 -7.11 1.37 7.30
C ILE A 38 -6.25 1.92 6.16
N ARG A 39 -6.23 1.24 5.01
CA ARG A 39 -5.44 1.66 3.83
C ARG A 39 -5.95 2.94 3.21
N TRP A 40 -7.27 3.15 3.17
CA TRP A 40 -7.85 4.40 2.68
C TRP A 40 -7.50 5.58 3.59
N TYR A 41 -7.66 5.41 4.90
CA TYR A 41 -7.30 6.43 5.89
C TYR A 41 -5.81 6.78 5.81
N TYR A 42 -4.94 5.79 5.61
CA TYR A 42 -3.52 6.01 5.35
C TYR A 42 -3.26 6.88 4.13
N ALA A 43 -3.81 6.47 2.99
CA ALA A 43 -3.63 7.17 1.72
C ALA A 43 -4.10 8.62 1.85
N TYR A 44 -5.16 8.85 2.63
CA TYR A 44 -5.67 10.18 2.94
C TYR A 44 -4.70 11.02 3.77
N ILE A 45 -4.21 10.52 4.92
CA ILE A 45 -3.24 11.24 5.76
C ILE A 45 -2.00 11.64 4.98
N ARG A 46 -1.40 10.69 4.24
CA ARG A 46 -0.21 10.95 3.43
C ARG A 46 -0.46 12.04 2.39
N SER A 47 -1.62 12.00 1.73
CA SER A 47 -1.96 12.95 0.68
C SER A 47 -2.19 14.35 1.23
N ILE A 48 -2.74 14.50 2.43
CA ILE A 48 -2.90 15.82 3.09
C ILE A 48 -1.55 16.49 3.32
N ALA A 49 -0.57 15.74 3.86
CA ALA A 49 0.76 16.28 4.10
C ALA A 49 1.37 16.84 2.81
N VAL A 50 1.25 16.09 1.71
CA VAL A 50 1.73 16.51 0.39
C VAL A 50 0.96 17.72 -0.17
N LEU A 51 -0.37 17.75 -0.03
CA LEU A 51 -1.21 18.84 -0.53
C LEU A 51 -0.95 20.19 0.16
N ASN A 52 -0.61 20.15 1.45
CA ASN A 52 -0.28 21.34 2.24
C ASN A 52 1.09 21.93 1.87
N THR A 53 1.95 21.18 1.18
CA THR A 53 3.25 21.70 0.73
C THR A 53 3.12 22.53 -0.55
N LYS A 54 4.01 23.52 -0.73
CA LYS A 54 4.16 24.30 -1.98
C LYS A 54 4.87 23.50 -3.11
N LYS A 55 4.81 22.16 -3.08
CA LYS A 55 5.39 21.32 -4.14
C LYS A 55 4.58 21.44 -5.45
N GLY A 56 5.19 21.02 -6.57
CA GLY A 56 4.66 21.22 -7.93
C GLY A 56 3.26 20.65 -8.20
N LEU A 57 2.63 21.11 -9.29
CA LEU A 57 1.24 20.75 -9.64
C LEU A 57 1.05 19.24 -9.86
N LEU A 58 2.05 18.56 -10.40
CA LEU A 58 2.01 17.12 -10.67
C LEU A 58 1.90 16.27 -9.40
N ILE A 59 2.70 16.56 -8.37
CA ILE A 59 2.65 15.78 -7.11
C ILE A 59 1.34 16.02 -6.35
N ARG A 60 0.76 17.22 -6.45
CA ARG A 60 -0.57 17.53 -5.90
C ARG A 60 -1.67 16.75 -6.62
N PHE A 61 -1.60 16.64 -7.94
CA PHE A 61 -2.55 15.82 -8.71
C PHE A 61 -2.46 14.34 -8.32
N LEU A 62 -1.23 13.80 -8.22
CA LEU A 62 -1.02 12.43 -7.76
C LEU A 62 -1.59 12.22 -6.33
N ALA A 63 -1.36 13.17 -5.41
CA ALA A 63 -1.90 13.12 -4.05
C ALA A 63 -3.44 13.13 -4.00
N LEU A 64 -4.11 13.89 -4.86
CA LEU A 64 -5.58 13.85 -4.96
C LEU A 64 -6.11 12.52 -5.51
N LEU A 65 -5.34 11.87 -6.38
CA LEU A 65 -5.73 10.64 -7.05
C LEU A 65 -5.53 9.39 -6.17
N THR A 66 -4.46 9.35 -5.37
CA THR A 66 -4.10 8.21 -4.50
C THR A 66 -5.23 7.69 -3.60
N PRO A 67 -5.91 8.50 -2.77
CA PRO A 67 -6.96 8.00 -1.89
C PRO A 67 -8.18 7.49 -2.67
N LYS A 68 -8.47 8.09 -3.83
CA LYS A 68 -9.57 7.66 -4.71
C LYS A 68 -9.27 6.31 -5.34
N LEU A 69 -8.06 6.13 -5.86
CA LEU A 69 -7.61 4.85 -6.43
C LEU A 69 -7.57 3.74 -5.37
N GLN A 70 -7.11 4.04 -4.15
CA GLN A 70 -7.12 3.07 -3.06
C GLN A 70 -8.55 2.63 -2.69
N LEU A 71 -9.51 3.56 -2.69
CA LEU A 71 -10.92 3.23 -2.43
C LEU A 71 -11.50 2.36 -3.55
N ILE A 72 -11.27 2.73 -4.81
CA ILE A 72 -11.77 1.97 -5.97
C ILE A 72 -11.16 0.57 -6.00
N GLU A 73 -9.85 0.44 -5.81
CA GLU A 73 -9.15 -0.86 -5.70
C GLU A 73 -9.74 -1.71 -4.57
N GLY A 74 -9.98 -1.10 -3.41
CA GLY A 74 -10.60 -1.77 -2.27
C GLY A 74 -12.02 -2.27 -2.56
N VAL A 75 -12.85 -1.47 -3.22
CA VAL A 75 -14.20 -1.89 -3.63
C VAL A 75 -14.14 -3.10 -4.57
N PHE A 76 -13.25 -3.08 -5.57
CA PHE A 76 -13.08 -4.23 -6.45
C PHE A 76 -12.58 -5.47 -5.69
N ALA A 77 -11.59 -5.33 -4.80
CA ALA A 77 -11.10 -6.43 -3.97
C ALA A 77 -12.22 -7.04 -3.11
N PHE A 78 -13.06 -6.19 -2.50
CA PHE A 78 -14.22 -6.64 -1.74
C PHE A 78 -15.24 -7.38 -2.62
N LEU A 79 -15.57 -6.83 -3.79
CA LEU A 79 -16.47 -7.48 -4.75
C LEU A 79 -15.95 -8.85 -5.21
N ILE A 80 -14.63 -9.02 -5.38
CA ILE A 80 -14.03 -10.35 -5.68
C ILE A 80 -14.36 -11.35 -4.56
N THR A 81 -14.30 -10.95 -3.29
CA THR A 81 -14.64 -11.84 -2.17
C THR A 81 -16.14 -12.10 -2.01
N CYS A 82 -16.99 -11.24 -2.60
CA CYS A 82 -18.43 -11.39 -2.58
C CYS A 82 -18.91 -12.35 -3.67
N PHE A 83 -18.49 -12.15 -4.92
CA PHE A 83 -18.99 -12.87 -6.11
C PHE A 83 -18.53 -14.33 -6.27
N GLN A 84 -18.10 -14.97 -5.18
CA GLN A 84 -17.66 -16.38 -5.15
C GLN A 84 -18.76 -17.35 -4.68
N GLN A 85 -20.01 -16.89 -4.44
CA GLN A 85 -21.08 -17.76 -3.94
C GLN A 85 -22.12 -18.11 -5.00
N ASP A 86 -22.63 -19.34 -4.90
CA ASP A 86 -23.77 -19.83 -5.68
C ASP A 86 -25.06 -19.02 -5.44
N ASN A 87 -25.15 -18.30 -4.32
CA ASN A 87 -26.23 -17.36 -4.02
C ASN A 87 -26.21 -16.12 -4.94
N ASP A 88 -25.04 -15.75 -5.46
CA ASP A 88 -24.84 -14.57 -6.31
C ASP A 88 -24.84 -14.93 -7.82
N ARG A 89 -25.35 -16.11 -8.18
CA ARG A 89 -25.59 -16.55 -9.56
C ARG A 89 -26.13 -15.47 -10.51
N PRO A 90 -27.11 -14.62 -10.16
CA PRO A 90 -27.59 -13.58 -11.08
C PRO A 90 -26.55 -12.50 -11.40
N LEU A 91 -25.51 -12.33 -10.59
CA LEU A 91 -24.46 -11.32 -10.74
C LEU A 91 -23.11 -11.90 -11.21
N LEU A 92 -23.03 -13.21 -11.43
CA LEU A 92 -21.79 -13.90 -11.83
C LEU A 92 -21.18 -13.35 -13.14
N TRP A 93 -22.02 -12.78 -14.01
CA TRP A 93 -21.59 -12.14 -15.27
C TRP A 93 -20.73 -10.89 -15.04
N LEU A 94 -20.84 -10.26 -13.86
CA LEU A 94 -20.08 -9.06 -13.48
C LEU A 94 -18.66 -9.41 -13.01
N PHE A 95 -18.45 -10.63 -12.51
CA PHE A 95 -17.18 -11.07 -11.93
C PHE A 95 -15.95 -10.92 -12.86
N PRO A 96 -16.02 -11.23 -14.18
CA PRO A 96 -14.97 -10.87 -15.16
C PRO A 96 -14.54 -9.40 -15.11
N TRP A 97 -15.51 -8.49 -15.08
CA TRP A 97 -15.28 -7.04 -15.08
C TRP A 97 -14.68 -6.58 -13.76
N VAL A 98 -15.10 -7.20 -12.66
CA VAL A 98 -14.57 -6.92 -11.32
C VAL A 98 -13.10 -7.33 -11.22
N ILE A 99 -12.73 -8.50 -11.73
CA ILE A 99 -11.33 -8.97 -11.73
C ILE A 99 -10.44 -8.06 -12.60
N ILE A 100 -10.88 -7.76 -13.82
CA ILE A 100 -10.13 -6.88 -14.72
C ILE A 100 -10.00 -5.48 -14.11
N GLY A 101 -11.09 -4.95 -13.56
CA GLY A 101 -11.14 -3.67 -12.88
C GLY A 101 -10.20 -3.63 -11.66
N TRP A 102 -10.17 -4.68 -10.85
CA TRP A 102 -9.27 -4.80 -9.71
C TRP A 102 -7.81 -4.70 -10.15
N VAL A 103 -7.38 -5.51 -11.12
CA VAL A 103 -6.00 -5.52 -11.60
C VAL A 103 -5.60 -4.17 -12.17
N PHE A 104 -6.46 -3.56 -13.00
CA PHE A 104 -6.19 -2.23 -13.56
C PHE A 104 -6.03 -1.17 -12.46
N CYS A 105 -6.94 -1.17 -11.48
CA CYS A 105 -6.89 -0.22 -10.37
C CYS A 105 -5.67 -0.44 -9.47
N LEU A 106 -5.32 -1.70 -9.19
CA LEU A 106 -4.14 -2.07 -8.42
C LEU A 106 -2.86 -1.60 -9.12
N SER A 107 -2.71 -1.89 -10.42
CA SER A 107 -1.55 -1.43 -11.20
C SER A 107 -1.42 0.09 -11.22
N LEU A 108 -2.54 0.79 -11.48
CA LEU A 108 -2.54 2.25 -11.48
C LEU A 108 -2.23 2.83 -10.10
N TYR A 109 -2.75 2.20 -9.04
CA TYR A 109 -2.48 2.60 -7.67
C TYR A 109 -1.00 2.42 -7.29
N ILE A 110 -0.41 1.25 -7.58
CA ILE A 110 1.01 0.99 -7.36
C ILE A 110 1.86 2.02 -8.11
N LEU A 111 1.52 2.31 -9.37
CA LEU A 111 2.23 3.30 -10.19
C LEU A 111 2.17 4.70 -9.57
N VAL A 112 0.97 5.22 -9.29
CA VAL A 112 0.77 6.56 -8.72
C VAL A 112 1.47 6.70 -7.38
N PHE A 113 1.33 5.69 -6.52
CA PHE A 113 1.95 5.67 -5.20
C PHE A 113 3.49 5.66 -5.28
N THR A 114 4.05 4.89 -6.22
CA THR A 114 5.50 4.83 -6.45
C THR A 114 6.04 6.12 -7.04
N LEU A 115 5.33 6.72 -8.00
CA LEU A 115 5.71 8.02 -8.58
C LEU A 115 5.69 9.12 -7.52
N MET A 116 4.69 9.14 -6.65
CA MET A 116 4.64 10.08 -5.53
C MET A 116 5.86 9.92 -4.62
N ALA A 117 6.22 8.69 -4.25
CA ALA A 117 7.38 8.42 -3.40
C ALA A 117 8.72 8.83 -4.07
N LEU A 118 8.85 8.62 -5.38
CA LEU A 118 10.03 9.00 -6.16
C LEU A 118 10.19 10.51 -6.30
N ILE A 119 9.09 11.24 -6.51
CA ILE A 119 9.12 12.71 -6.64
C ILE A 119 9.34 13.37 -5.27
N GLU A 120 8.88 12.73 -4.20
CA GLU A 120 9.02 13.24 -2.84
C GLU A 120 10.41 12.99 -2.22
N GLY A 121 11.07 11.88 -2.58
CA GLY A 121 12.29 11.42 -1.92
C GLY A 121 13.58 11.83 -2.63
N ASN A 122 14.42 12.61 -1.96
CA ASN A 122 15.83 12.85 -2.29
C ASN A 122 16.78 11.90 -1.53
N THR A 123 16.26 10.80 -0.94
CA THR A 123 16.98 9.89 -0.04
C THR A 123 17.14 8.49 -0.63
N GLU A 124 18.29 7.84 -0.38
CA GLU A 124 18.61 6.52 -0.94
C GLU A 124 17.62 5.41 -0.54
N SER A 125 17.03 5.47 0.66
CA SER A 125 16.04 4.49 1.15
C SER A 125 14.72 4.54 0.36
N SER A 126 14.29 5.72 -0.09
CA SER A 126 13.12 5.88 -0.97
C SER A 126 13.34 5.18 -2.33
N SER A 127 14.58 5.23 -2.84
CA SER A 127 14.92 4.61 -4.12
C SER A 127 14.80 3.08 -4.10
N ARG A 128 15.25 2.41 -3.02
CA ARG A 128 15.14 0.95 -2.87
C ARG A 128 13.69 0.49 -2.76
N LEU A 129 12.89 1.23 -1.99
CA LEU A 129 11.47 0.91 -1.83
C LEU A 129 10.71 1.11 -3.14
N ALA A 130 11.05 2.15 -3.92
CA ALA A 130 10.51 2.34 -5.25
C ALA A 130 10.87 1.19 -6.21
N GLN A 131 12.10 0.67 -6.17
CA GLN A 131 12.50 -0.51 -6.95
C GLN A 131 11.66 -1.75 -6.60
N ILE A 132 11.43 -2.00 -5.32
CA ILE A 132 10.56 -3.10 -4.86
C ILE A 132 9.12 -2.91 -5.38
N ARG A 133 8.61 -1.68 -5.39
CA ARG A 133 7.26 -1.41 -5.90
C ARG A 133 7.16 -1.56 -7.43
N LEU A 134 8.21 -1.15 -8.16
CA LEU A 134 8.30 -1.34 -9.61
C LEU A 134 8.41 -2.82 -9.99
N SER A 135 9.12 -3.63 -9.18
CA SER A 135 9.15 -5.08 -9.38
C SER A 135 7.78 -5.70 -9.11
N CYS A 136 7.09 -5.28 -8.04
CA CYS A 136 5.70 -5.70 -7.77
C CYS A 136 4.76 -5.31 -8.92
N LEU A 137 4.86 -4.08 -9.44
CA LEU A 137 4.09 -3.62 -10.59
C LEU A 137 4.33 -4.50 -11.83
N SER A 138 5.61 -4.81 -12.10
CA SER A 138 5.99 -5.66 -13.24
C SER A 138 5.38 -7.05 -13.10
N ILE A 139 5.46 -7.66 -11.91
CA ILE A 139 4.84 -8.96 -11.63
C ILE A 139 3.33 -8.89 -11.86
N VAL A 140 2.64 -7.88 -11.33
CA VAL A 140 1.18 -7.72 -11.54
C VAL A 140 0.85 -7.58 -13.02
N LEU A 141 1.58 -6.77 -13.78
CA LEU A 141 1.32 -6.54 -15.20
C LEU A 141 1.54 -7.79 -16.07
N PHE A 142 2.59 -8.58 -15.80
CA PHE A 142 2.91 -9.77 -16.60
C PHE A 142 2.14 -11.01 -16.16
N CYS A 143 1.90 -11.20 -14.85
CA CYS A 143 1.22 -12.38 -14.33
C CYS A 143 -0.31 -12.25 -14.41
N SER A 144 -0.87 -11.03 -14.29
CA SER A 144 -2.32 -10.87 -14.26
C SER A 144 -3.08 -11.36 -15.49
N PRO A 145 -2.64 -11.13 -16.75
CA PRO A 145 -3.41 -11.59 -17.90
C PRO A 145 -3.49 -13.12 -17.98
N ILE A 146 -2.45 -13.81 -17.51
CA ILE A 146 -2.34 -15.27 -17.55
C ILE A 146 -3.38 -15.92 -16.65
N TRP A 147 -3.49 -15.50 -15.39
CA TRP A 147 -4.47 -16.12 -14.49
C TRP A 147 -5.90 -15.65 -14.76
N ILE A 148 -6.11 -14.40 -15.19
CA ILE A 148 -7.44 -13.89 -15.56
C ILE A 148 -8.07 -14.72 -16.68
N GLN A 149 -7.33 -14.98 -17.76
CA GLN A 149 -7.85 -15.73 -18.91
C GLN A 149 -8.38 -17.11 -18.52
N ASN A 150 -7.70 -17.78 -17.58
CA ASN A 150 -8.08 -19.11 -17.12
C ASN A 150 -9.21 -19.08 -16.08
N HIS A 151 -9.26 -18.02 -15.25
CA HIS A 151 -10.37 -17.80 -14.34
C HIS A 151 -11.69 -17.53 -15.09
N LEU A 152 -11.63 -16.79 -16.21
CA LEU A 152 -12.79 -16.58 -17.09
C LEU A 152 -13.37 -17.87 -17.65
N GLN A 153 -12.50 -18.83 -18.00
CA GLN A 153 -12.94 -20.15 -18.43
C GLN A 153 -13.57 -20.91 -17.26
N PHE A 154 -12.98 -20.88 -16.07
CA PHE A 154 -13.55 -21.54 -14.89
C PHE A 154 -15.00 -21.10 -14.59
N ILE A 155 -15.25 -19.79 -14.59
CA ILE A 155 -16.57 -19.20 -14.29
C ILE A 155 -17.63 -19.67 -15.28
N ARG A 156 -17.28 -19.80 -16.57
CA ARG A 156 -18.20 -20.24 -17.62
C ARG A 156 -18.55 -21.72 -17.53
N TRP A 157 -17.62 -22.55 -17.08
CA TRP A 157 -17.75 -24.01 -17.15
C TRP A 157 -18.02 -24.68 -15.79
N LYS A 158 -18.00 -23.92 -14.67
CA LYS A 158 -18.25 -24.42 -13.29
C LYS A 158 -17.55 -25.74 -13.01
N THR A 159 -16.24 -25.82 -13.28
CA THR A 159 -15.50 -27.05 -12.99
C THR A 159 -15.36 -27.21 -11.48
N CYS A 160 -15.78 -28.34 -10.91
CA CYS A 160 -15.68 -28.62 -9.47
C CYS A 160 -14.23 -28.84 -8.96
N PHE A 161 -13.22 -28.48 -9.76
CA PHE A 161 -11.80 -28.72 -9.46
C PHE A 161 -11.12 -27.41 -9.03
N ALA A 162 -10.66 -27.40 -7.77
CA ALA A 162 -9.84 -26.32 -7.22
C ALA A 162 -8.42 -26.29 -7.83
N GLU A 163 -7.98 -27.40 -8.41
CA GLU A 163 -6.66 -27.59 -8.99
C GLU A 163 -6.58 -26.96 -10.39
N VAL A 164 -5.49 -26.24 -10.63
CA VAL A 164 -5.22 -25.47 -11.84
C VAL A 164 -3.83 -25.83 -12.36
N PRO A 165 -3.57 -25.79 -13.69
CA PRO A 165 -2.22 -25.95 -14.22
C PRO A 165 -1.18 -25.11 -13.45
N VAL A 166 -0.01 -25.71 -13.17
CA VAL A 166 1.03 -25.13 -12.31
C VAL A 166 1.41 -23.70 -12.72
N ARG A 167 1.52 -23.43 -14.03
CA ARG A 167 1.83 -22.10 -14.57
C ARG A 167 0.83 -21.03 -14.11
N GLU A 168 -0.45 -21.38 -14.10
CA GLU A 168 -1.54 -20.46 -13.81
C GLU A 168 -1.64 -20.21 -12.30
N ALA A 169 -1.53 -21.29 -11.51
CA ALA A 169 -1.46 -21.19 -10.06
C ALA A 169 -0.25 -20.34 -9.60
N LEU A 170 0.93 -20.55 -10.20
CA LEU A 170 2.10 -19.71 -9.93
C LEU A 170 1.86 -18.24 -10.30
N SER A 171 1.18 -17.96 -11.41
CA SER A 171 0.86 -16.58 -11.79
C SER A 171 -0.16 -15.91 -10.84
N GLU A 172 -1.14 -16.67 -10.34
CA GLU A 172 -2.08 -16.19 -9.31
C GLU A 172 -1.32 -15.89 -8.01
N TYR A 173 -0.51 -16.83 -7.52
CA TYR A 173 0.27 -16.67 -6.29
C TYR A 173 1.26 -15.52 -6.39
N ALA A 174 1.96 -15.37 -7.53
CA ALA A 174 2.88 -14.26 -7.76
C ALA A 174 2.16 -12.91 -7.72
N THR A 175 0.96 -12.82 -8.31
CA THR A 175 0.15 -11.58 -8.30
C THR A 175 -0.30 -11.23 -6.89
N VAL A 176 -0.81 -12.21 -6.13
CA VAL A 176 -1.25 -12.01 -4.74
C VAL A 176 -0.06 -11.66 -3.85
N LEU A 177 1.07 -12.34 -4.00
CA LEU A 177 2.29 -12.06 -3.24
C LEU A 177 2.81 -10.65 -3.54
N ALA A 178 2.81 -10.22 -4.80
CA ALA A 178 3.20 -8.85 -5.17
C ALA A 178 2.27 -7.81 -4.53
N ALA A 179 0.96 -8.06 -4.47
CA ALA A 179 0.01 -7.18 -3.78
C ALA A 179 0.30 -7.13 -2.26
N ILE A 180 0.58 -8.27 -1.63
CA ILE A 180 0.92 -8.35 -0.20
C ILE A 180 2.22 -7.60 0.09
N ILE A 181 3.28 -7.82 -0.70
CA ILE A 181 4.56 -7.12 -0.54
C ILE A 181 4.37 -5.62 -0.73
N PHE A 182 3.57 -5.21 -1.70
CA PHE A 182 3.24 -3.81 -1.90
C PHE A 182 2.53 -3.21 -0.67
N VAL A 183 1.50 -3.87 -0.13
CA VAL A 183 0.81 -3.41 1.10
C VAL A 183 1.77 -3.38 2.30
N ALA A 184 2.62 -4.39 2.44
CA ALA A 184 3.65 -4.42 3.48
C ALA A 184 4.62 -3.23 3.35
N SER A 185 4.98 -2.84 2.12
CA SER A 185 5.78 -1.65 1.86
C SER A 185 5.10 -0.36 2.32
N GLN A 186 3.76 -0.28 2.26
CA GLN A 186 2.99 0.86 2.76
C GLN A 186 2.95 0.88 4.30
N LEU A 187 2.77 -0.29 4.92
CA LEU A 187 2.80 -0.46 6.37
C LEU A 187 4.19 -0.17 6.95
N TYR A 188 5.25 -0.48 6.21
CA TYR A 188 6.61 -0.13 6.61
C TYR A 188 6.81 1.39 6.66
N GLU A 189 6.31 2.15 5.67
CA GLU A 189 6.33 3.62 5.71
C GLU A 189 5.45 4.19 6.84
N MET A 190 4.32 3.54 7.16
CA MET A 190 3.45 3.93 8.27
C MET A 190 4.13 3.90 9.63
N ARG A 191 5.00 2.92 9.88
CA ARG A 191 5.77 2.82 11.13
C ARG A 191 6.55 4.10 11.41
N ASN A 192 7.07 4.75 10.37
CA ASN A 192 7.82 6.00 10.52
C ASN A 192 6.90 7.18 10.89
N TYR A 193 5.66 7.21 10.40
CA TYR A 193 4.67 8.24 10.77
C TYR A 193 4.16 8.09 12.21
N TRP A 194 3.96 6.85 12.69
CA TRP A 194 3.54 6.61 14.07
C TRP A 194 4.61 7.00 15.09
N GLY A 195 5.90 6.81 14.75
CA GLY A 195 7.00 7.31 15.59
C GLY A 195 7.00 8.83 15.74
N LEU A 196 6.58 9.57 14.71
CA LEU A 196 6.44 11.03 14.74
C LEU A 196 5.21 11.51 15.54
N LEU A 197 4.12 10.74 15.55
CA LEU A 197 2.90 11.06 16.28
C LEU A 197 2.95 10.67 17.77
N SER A 198 3.80 9.70 18.15
CA SER A 198 4.01 9.32 19.55
C SER A 198 5.00 10.21 20.29
N CYS A 199 5.68 11.12 19.59
CA CYS A 199 6.51 12.14 20.22
C CYS A 199 5.60 13.22 20.81
N THR A 200 5.25 13.06 22.08
CA THR A 200 4.77 14.16 22.92
C THR A 200 5.83 15.27 22.97
N ASP A 201 5.40 16.54 22.97
CA ASP A 201 6.23 17.77 22.98
C ASP A 201 7.32 17.84 24.10
N HIS A 202 7.39 16.84 24.98
CA HIS A 202 8.33 16.74 26.09
C HIS A 202 9.44 15.70 25.92
N ASP A 203 9.43 14.88 24.87
CA ASP A 203 10.44 13.83 24.65
C ASP A 203 11.47 14.19 23.58
N TYR A 204 12.03 15.40 23.64
CA TYR A 204 13.21 15.79 22.86
C TYR A 204 14.50 15.20 23.45
N PHE A 205 14.55 13.90 23.78
CA PHE A 205 15.79 13.21 24.15
C PHE A 205 15.80 11.72 23.80
N VAL A 206 15.07 11.31 22.76
CA VAL A 206 15.42 10.08 22.05
C VAL A 206 16.32 10.52 20.91
N GLU A 207 17.55 10.00 20.85
CA GLU A 207 18.47 10.17 19.72
C GLU A 207 17.74 9.81 18.43
N VAL A 208 17.17 10.84 17.80
CA VAL A 208 16.69 10.80 16.43
C VAL A 208 17.93 10.53 15.60
N ASN A 209 18.00 9.37 14.94
CA ASN A 209 19.01 9.14 13.90
C ASN A 209 19.07 10.40 13.04
N SER A 210 20.22 11.05 13.04
CA SER A 210 20.49 12.40 12.53
C SER A 210 20.17 12.61 11.04
N GLU A 211 19.72 11.57 10.35
CA GLU A 211 19.33 11.59 8.94
C GLU A 211 17.92 12.16 8.68
N PHE A 212 17.05 12.25 9.69
CA PHE A 212 15.64 12.66 9.50
C PHE A 212 15.29 14.05 10.03
N GLU A 213 16.19 14.70 10.75
CA GLU A 213 15.94 15.96 11.45
C GLU A 213 15.73 17.15 10.50
N GLY A 214 16.34 17.12 9.30
CA GLY A 214 16.24 18.20 8.31
C GLY A 214 14.98 18.17 7.43
N VAL A 215 14.29 17.04 7.34
CA VAL A 215 13.22 16.83 6.33
C VAL A 215 11.82 17.07 6.90
N TYR A 216 11.64 16.91 8.21
CA TYR A 216 10.35 16.95 8.89
C TYR A 216 10.18 18.13 9.86
N ARG A 217 10.99 19.19 9.75
CA ARG A 217 10.59 20.46 10.38
C ARG A 217 9.33 20.97 9.66
N PRO A 218 8.14 20.99 10.27
CA PRO A 218 7.06 21.81 9.74
C PRO A 218 7.58 23.25 9.68
N VAL A 219 7.35 23.89 8.54
CA VAL A 219 7.66 25.31 8.31
C VAL A 219 7.11 26.12 9.48
N GLU A 220 8.01 26.64 10.31
CA GLU A 220 7.83 27.70 11.30
C GLU A 220 6.44 27.73 11.96
N LEU A 221 6.21 26.82 12.91
CA LEU A 221 5.53 27.27 14.11
C LEU A 221 6.47 28.30 14.75
N GLU A 222 6.15 29.59 14.63
CA GLU A 222 6.69 30.61 15.53
C GLU A 222 6.30 30.20 16.96
N VAL A 223 7.12 29.34 17.56
CA VAL A 223 7.15 29.17 19.00
C VAL A 223 7.73 30.48 19.51
N ARG A 224 6.86 31.45 19.78
CA ARG A 224 7.23 32.61 20.59
C ARG A 224 7.89 32.04 21.83
N PRO A 225 9.17 32.36 22.13
CA PRO A 225 9.75 31.95 23.38
C PRO A 225 8.87 32.55 24.47
N ALA A 226 8.29 31.69 25.31
CA ALA A 226 7.73 32.14 26.56
C ALA A 226 8.88 32.86 27.28
N ALA A 227 8.73 34.17 27.44
CA ALA A 227 9.70 35.01 28.13
C ALA A 227 9.74 34.58 29.60
N ILE A 228 10.47 33.51 29.91
CA ILE A 228 10.80 33.14 31.28
C ILE A 228 11.98 34.03 31.67
N ARG A 229 11.63 35.26 32.03
CA ARG A 229 12.50 36.22 32.69
C ARG A 229 12.68 35.76 34.14
N ASN A 230 13.50 34.74 34.39
CA ASN A 230 13.93 34.43 35.74
C ASN A 230 15.34 34.96 35.98
N ARG A 231 15.36 36.12 36.65
CA ARG A 231 16.44 36.62 37.49
C ARG A 231 17.00 35.46 38.32
N PHE A 232 18.26 35.10 38.14
CA PHE A 232 19.26 34.92 39.21
C PHE A 232 20.64 34.73 38.53
N SER A 233 21.53 35.69 38.77
CA SER A 233 23.00 35.66 38.55
C SER A 233 23.64 34.46 39.29
N SER A 234 24.82 33.91 38.99
CA SER A 234 26.13 34.42 38.51
C SER A 234 26.98 33.20 38.07
N SER A 235 27.92 33.24 37.13
CA SER A 235 29.32 33.65 37.32
C SER A 235 30.07 33.60 35.97
N SER A 236 30.64 34.72 35.54
CA SER A 236 32.06 34.98 35.28
C SER A 236 32.86 34.00 34.37
N SER A 237 33.29 34.58 33.23
CA SER A 237 34.69 34.57 32.74
C SER A 237 35.27 33.28 32.12
N ARG A 238 35.46 33.26 30.78
CA ARG A 238 36.76 33.51 30.11
C ARG A 238 36.64 33.57 28.58
N LYS A 239 37.63 34.24 27.98
CA LYS A 239 37.77 34.74 26.60
C LYS A 239 38.26 33.67 25.59
N SER A 240 38.24 34.07 24.31
CA SER A 240 39.17 33.71 23.20
C SER A 240 38.71 32.55 22.30
N PHE A 241 38.17 32.82 21.10
CA PHE A 241 38.81 33.09 19.78
C PHE A 241 39.08 31.83 18.93
N ASP A 242 39.03 32.04 17.61
CA ASP A 242 39.37 31.20 16.45
C ASP A 242 38.27 30.24 15.95
N VAL A 243 37.58 30.49 14.83
CA VAL A 243 38.01 30.48 13.41
C VAL A 243 38.75 29.19 13.04
N PHE A 244 38.15 28.32 12.23
CA PHE A 244 38.78 27.80 11.01
C PHE A 244 37.76 27.16 10.05
N ILE A 245 37.97 27.48 8.78
CA ILE A 245 37.38 26.97 7.55
C ILE A 245 38.04 25.62 7.21
N ILE A 246 37.26 24.61 6.79
CA ILE A 246 37.38 23.88 5.50
C ILE A 246 35.97 23.52 5.06
#